data_AF-A0A969WPY6-F1
#
_entry.id   AF-A0A969WPY6-F1
#
_cell.length_a   1.000
_cell.length_b   1.000
_cell.length_c   1.000
_cell.angle_alpha   90.00
_cell.angle_beta   90.00
_cell.angle_gamma   90.00
#
_symmetry.space_group_name_H-M   'P 1'
#
loop_
_entity.id
_entity.type
_entity.pdbx_description
1 polymer ?
#
loop_
_entity_poly.entity_id
_entity_poly.type
_entity_poly.pdbx_seq_one_letter_code
_entity_poly.pdbx_strand_id
1 'polypeptide(L)' 'MHYSDIYKTIKLRRDDLKISQEQVSKLSGVGLRTLKQLESGKGNPNIKTLQN' A
#
# COMPACT_ATOMS: atom_id res chain seq x y z
N MET A 1 -9.04 7.31 12.89
CA MET A 1 -7.78 6.97 12.19
C MET A 1 -7.96 7.34 10.73
N HIS A 2 -7.17 8.27 10.21
CA HIS A 2 -7.28 8.71 8.82
C HIS A 2 -6.52 7.73 7.92
N TYR A 3 -7.24 7.00 7.06
CA TYR A 3 -6.67 6.04 6.10
C TYR A 3 -5.62 6.65 5.17
N SER A 4 -5.63 7.98 5.04
CA SER A 4 -4.62 8.74 4.33
C SER A 4 -3.21 8.62 4.91
N ASP A 5 -3.07 8.18 6.15
CA ASP A 5 -1.77 8.08 6.81
C ASP A 5 -1.12 6.70 6.61
N ILE A 6 -1.93 5.66 6.33
CA ILE A 6 -1.45 4.29 6.13
C ILE A 6 -0.67 4.17 4.82
N TYR A 7 -1.20 4.68 3.70
CA TYR A 7 -0.50 4.57 2.42
C TYR A 7 0.80 5.39 2.41
N LYS A 8 0.82 6.56 3.09
CA LYS A 8 2.04 7.37 3.26
C LYS A 8 3.08 6.58 4.04
N THR A 9 2.67 5.91 5.11
CA THR A 9 3.55 5.06 5.92
C THR A 9 4.12 3.90 5.12
N ILE A 10 3.29 3.22 4.29
CA ILE A 10 3.75 2.14 3.42
C ILE A 10 4.76 2.65 2.40
N LYS A 11 4.49 3.80 1.76
CA LYS A 11 5.39 4.41 0.78
C LYS A 11 6.74 4.79 1.41
N LEU A 12 6.71 5.43 2.58
CA LEU A 12 7.93 5.80 3.32
C LEU A 12 8.77 4.57 3.67
N ARG A 13 8.16 3.53 4.25
CA ARG A 13 8.87 2.29 4.58
C ARG A 13 9.44 1.59 3.34
N ARG A 14 8.72 1.62 2.22
CA ARG A 14 9.18 1.06 0.94
C ARG A 14 10.45 1.78 0.47
N ASP A 15 10.45 3.11 0.54
CA ASP A 15 11.58 3.95 0.17
C ASP A 15 12.77 3.75 1.14
N ASP A 16 12.52 3.66 2.45
CA ASP A 16 13.54 3.40 3.48
C ASP A 16 14.22 2.04 3.28
N LEU A 17 13.42 1.01 2.97
CA LEU A 17 13.91 -0.34 2.72
C LEU A 17 14.50 -0.51 1.30
N LYS A 18 14.41 0.52 0.44
CA LYS A 18 14.84 0.49 -0.97
C LYS A 18 14.28 -0.69 -1.76
N ILE A 19 13.03 -1.03 -1.51
CA ILE A 19 12.33 -2.13 -2.18
C ILE A 19 11.30 -1.61 -3.18
N SER A 20 10.99 -2.41 -4.20
CA SER A 20 9.97 -2.11 -5.19
C SER A 20 8.57 -2.38 -4.65
N GLN A 21 7.55 -1.78 -5.30
CA GLN A 21 6.14 -2.10 -4.99
C GLN A 21 5.81 -3.59 -5.22
N GLU A 22 6.52 -4.26 -6.14
CA GLU A 22 6.36 -5.70 -6.38
C GLU A 22 6.88 -6.52 -5.21
N GLN A 23 8.01 -6.11 -4.61
CA GLN A 23 8.54 -6.73 -3.41
C GLN A 23 7.60 -6.52 -2.22
N VAL A 24 7.08 -5.30 -2.03
CA VAL A 24 6.06 -5.03 -1.00
C VAL A 24 4.81 -5.90 -1.22
N SER A 25 4.37 -6.08 -2.47
CA SER A 25 3.24 -6.95 -2.82
C SER A 25 3.47 -8.39 -2.38
N LYS A 26 4.64 -8.94 -2.69
CA LYS A 26 5.04 -10.30 -2.29
C LYS A 26 5.15 -10.45 -0.77
N LEU A 27 5.68 -9.44 -0.08
CA LEU A 27 5.89 -9.47 1.37
C LEU A 27 4.60 -9.27 2.17
N SER A 28 3.66 -8.46 1.66
CA SER A 28 2.40 -8.14 2.35
C SER A 28 1.23 -9.03 1.96
N GLY A 29 1.37 -9.85 0.92
CA GLY A 29 0.25 -10.59 0.34
C GLY A 29 -0.79 -9.72 -0.36
N VAL A 30 -0.58 -8.39 -0.42
CA VAL A 30 -1.46 -7.46 -1.10
C VAL A 30 -1.10 -7.41 -2.58
N GLY A 31 -2.09 -7.57 -3.47
CA GLY A 31 -1.85 -7.52 -4.90
C GLY A 31 -1.23 -6.19 -5.37
N LEU A 32 -0.29 -6.25 -6.32
CA LEU A 32 0.45 -5.09 -6.84
C LEU A 32 -0.48 -3.97 -7.37
N ARG A 33 -1.58 -4.34 -8.01
CA ARG A 33 -2.60 -3.39 -8.49
C ARG A 33 -3.26 -2.63 -7.34
N THR A 34 -3.47 -3.29 -6.20
CA THR A 34 -4.04 -2.69 -4.99
C THR A 34 -3.03 -1.72 -4.38
N LEU A 35 -1.75 -2.11 -4.26
CA LEU A 35 -0.69 -1.20 -3.78
C LEU A 35 -0.53 0.04 -4.64
N LYS A 36 -0.56 -0.09 -5.99
CA LYS A 36 -0.51 1.06 -6.90
C LYS A 36 -1.68 2.03 -6.71
N GLN A 37 -2.88 1.50 -6.50
CA GLN A 37 -4.08 2.30 -6.27
C GLN A 37 -4.04 3.00 -4.89
N LEU A 38 -3.51 2.32 -3.88
CA LEU A 38 -3.30 2.88 -2.54
C LEU A 38 -2.24 3.99 -2.54
N GLU A 39 -1.06 3.75 -3.14
CA GLU A 39 0.04 4.72 -3.13
C GLU A 39 -0.18 5.93 -4.06
N SER A 40 -1.01 5.79 -5.10
CA SER A 40 -1.33 6.89 -6.02
C SER A 40 -2.38 7.86 -5.47
N GLY A 41 -3.07 7.52 -4.37
CA GLY A 41 -4.17 8.32 -3.82
C GLY A 41 -5.40 8.42 -4.75
N LYS A 42 -5.39 7.72 -5.91
CA LYS A 42 -6.43 7.75 -6.94
C LYS A 42 -7.37 6.55 -6.89
N GLY A 43 -7.04 5.51 -6.12
CA GLY A 43 -7.94 4.38 -5.93
C GLY A 43 -8.90 4.67 -4.77
N ASN A 44 -10.20 4.70 -5.04
CA ASN A 44 -11.24 4.66 -4.00
C ASN A 44 -11.03 3.34 -3.22
N PRO A 45 -10.40 3.37 -2.03
CA PRO A 45 -10.04 2.14 -1.38
C PRO A 45 -11.32 1.68 -0.70
N ASN A 46 -11.97 0.69 -1.31
CA ASN A 46 -12.73 -0.25 -0.52
C ASN A 46 -11.73 -0.88 0.48
N ILE A 47 -11.61 -0.21 1.62
CA ILE A 47 -10.77 -0.53 2.77
C ILE A 47 -11.11 -1.90 3.39
N LYS A 48 -12.08 -2.65 2.84
CA LYS A 48 -12.40 -4.02 3.29
C LYS A 48 -11.27 -5.03 3.02
N THR A 49 -10.25 -4.69 2.24
CA THR A 49 -9.13 -5.63 1.97
C THR A 49 -8.13 -5.74 3.11
N LEU A 50 -8.02 -4.74 4.00
CA LEU A 50 -7.14 -4.80 5.18
C LEU A 50 -7.84 -5.39 6.43
N GLN A 51 -9.10 -5.83 6.30
CA GLN A 51 -9.94 -6.28 7.40
C GLN A 51 -10.13 -7.81 7.48
N ASN A 52 -9.43 -8.58 6.64
CA ASN A 52 -9.44 -10.05 6.70
C ASN A 52 -8.05 -10.59 6.97
#